data_AF-A0A0F2TKM2-F1
#
_entry.id   AF-A0A0F2TKM2-F1
#
_cell.length_a   1.000
_cell.length_b   1.000
_cell.length_c   1.000
_cell.angle_alpha   90.00
_cell.angle_beta   90.00
_cell.angle_gamma   90.00
#
_symmetry.space_group_name_H-M   'P 1'
#
loop_
_entity.id
_entity.type
_entity.pdbx_description
1 polymer ?
#
loop_
_entity_poly.entity_id
_entity_poly.type
_entity_poly.pdbx_seq_one_letter_code
_entity_poly.pdbx_strand_id
1 'polypeptide(L)'
;MWFLAGSFGETVTRSCTVPAGVPVAFPLVNLVGEAADCEAFMATAKGSATLDGKALEPDRYEGTTVAISGVEGNPLTQRGGRFSTRACGLWVQAEPLAPGSHTLSIRGSSGSFAVSVDYALQVSAG
;
A
#
# COMPACT_ATOMS: atom_id res chain seq x y z
N MET A 1 -1.22 -7.77 -11.54
CA MET A 1 -1.20 -6.67 -10.55
C MET A 1 0.24 -6.30 -10.26
N TRP A 2 0.57 -5.02 -10.27
CA TRP A 2 1.85 -4.46 -9.85
C TRP A 2 1.66 -3.74 -8.51
N PHE A 3 2.47 -4.08 -7.51
CA PHE A 3 2.34 -3.50 -6.17
C PHE A 3 3.36 -2.37 -5.97
N LEU A 4 2.88 -1.18 -5.63
CA LEU A 4 3.74 -0.06 -5.24
C LEU A 4 3.87 -0.01 -3.72
N ALA A 5 5.09 0.20 -3.25
CA ALA A 5 5.42 0.18 -1.83
C ALA A 5 5.06 1.50 -1.13
N GLY A 6 4.59 1.39 0.11
CA GLY A 6 4.50 2.53 1.02
C GLY A 6 5.87 2.94 1.61
N SER A 7 5.83 3.41 2.86
CA SER A 7 7.01 3.66 3.70
C SER A 7 6.75 3.17 5.14
N PHE A 8 7.77 3.25 6.00
CA PHE A 8 7.69 2.85 7.41
C PHE A 8 7.40 4.04 8.34
N GLY A 9 6.58 5.00 7.88
CA GLY A 9 6.25 6.20 8.64
C GLY A 9 7.01 7.46 8.20
N GLU A 10 7.51 7.44 6.96
CA GLU A 10 8.40 8.47 6.43
C GLU A 10 7.79 9.15 5.19
N THR A 11 8.31 10.34 4.91
CA THR A 11 8.12 11.02 3.63
C THR A 11 9.21 10.58 2.66
N VAL A 12 8.83 9.97 1.53
CA VAL A 12 9.78 9.47 0.54
C VAL A 12 9.33 9.77 -0.89
N THR A 13 10.31 9.99 -1.77
CA THR A 13 10.09 10.05 -3.22
C THR A 13 10.67 8.79 -3.86
N ARG A 14 9.93 8.21 -4.81
CA ARG A 14 10.31 6.97 -5.49
C ARG A 14 10.15 7.12 -7.00
N SER A 15 10.97 6.37 -7.74
CA SER A 15 10.80 6.19 -9.19
C SER A 15 10.64 4.70 -9.48
N CYS A 16 9.72 4.35 -10.38
CA CYS A 16 9.40 2.96 -10.69
C CYS A 16 9.00 2.80 -12.16
N THR A 17 9.52 1.75 -12.81
CA THR A 17 9.03 1.32 -14.13
C THR A 17 7.95 0.27 -13.95
N VAL A 18 6.76 0.54 -14.48
CA VAL A 18 5.58 -0.34 -14.40
C VAL A 18 5.33 -0.95 -15.78
N PRO A 19 5.08 -2.27 -15.91
CA PRO A 19 4.73 -2.85 -17.19
C PRO A 19 3.37 -2.33 -17.71
N ALA A 20 3.27 -2.07 -19.02
CA ALA A 20 1.98 -1.78 -19.67
C ALA A 20 0.97 -2.91 -19.49
N GLY A 21 -0.32 -2.55 -19.41
CA GLY A 21 -1.42 -3.50 -19.31
C GLY A 21 -1.54 -4.20 -17.95
N VAL A 22 -0.72 -3.83 -16.96
CA VAL A 22 -0.77 -4.40 -15.61
C VAL A 22 -1.48 -3.43 -14.66
N PRO A 23 -2.59 -3.85 -14.00
CA PRO A 23 -3.24 -3.03 -12.97
C PRO A 23 -2.28 -2.75 -11.81
N VAL A 24 -2.47 -1.63 -11.12
CA VAL A 24 -1.61 -1.20 -10.01
C VAL A 24 -2.37 -1.22 -8.69
N ALA A 25 -1.71 -1.65 -7.61
CA ALA A 25 -2.27 -1.60 -6.26
C ALA A 25 -1.26 -1.06 -5.25
N PHE A 26 -1.74 -0.31 -4.25
CA PHE A 26 -0.90 0.23 -3.19
C PHE A 26 -1.71 0.55 -1.92
N PRO A 27 -1.07 0.46 -0.73
CA PRO A 27 -1.69 0.89 0.50
C PRO A 27 -1.58 2.42 0.64
N LEU A 28 -2.63 3.04 1.17
CA LEU A 28 -2.51 4.37 1.76
C LEU A 28 -1.95 4.27 3.18
N VAL A 29 -2.44 3.29 3.93
CA VAL A 29 -1.93 2.79 5.22
C VAL A 29 -2.43 1.36 5.41
N ASN A 30 -1.63 0.51 6.02
CA ASN A 30 -2.03 -0.86 6.31
C ASN A 30 -1.27 -1.42 7.53
N LEU A 31 -1.80 -2.49 8.10
CA LEU A 31 -1.20 -3.21 9.21
C LEU A 31 -1.40 -4.71 9.03
N VAL A 32 -0.44 -5.49 9.54
CA VAL A 32 -0.59 -6.91 9.84
C VAL A 32 -0.44 -7.07 11.34
N GLY A 33 -1.37 -7.78 11.98
CA GLY A 33 -1.41 -7.92 13.43
C GLY A 33 -2.56 -8.81 13.88
N GLU A 34 -2.85 -8.83 15.17
CA GLU A 34 -4.01 -9.53 15.71
C GLU A 34 -5.31 -8.75 15.42
N ALA A 35 -6.47 -9.37 15.70
CA ALA A 35 -7.77 -8.74 15.42
C ALA A 35 -7.94 -7.38 16.12
N ALA A 36 -7.53 -7.29 17.39
CA ALA A 36 -7.59 -6.04 18.15
C ALA A 36 -6.64 -4.95 17.60
N ASP A 37 -5.48 -5.34 17.08
CA ASP A 37 -4.53 -4.41 16.46
C ASP A 37 -5.16 -3.78 15.21
N CYS A 38 -5.80 -4.60 14.38
CA CYS A 38 -6.49 -4.12 13.19
C CYS A 38 -7.69 -3.23 13.51
N GLU A 39 -8.50 -3.60 14.51
CA GLU A 39 -9.62 -2.77 14.97
C GLU A 39 -9.12 -1.38 15.43
N ALA A 40 -8.11 -1.34 16.29
CA ALA A 40 -7.52 -0.09 16.78
C ALA A 40 -6.89 0.74 15.66
N PHE A 41 -6.14 0.11 14.76
CA PHE A 41 -5.50 0.77 13.63
C PHE A 41 -6.54 1.37 12.67
N MET A 42 -7.56 0.59 12.33
CA MET A 42 -8.57 1.02 11.37
C MET A 42 -9.51 2.08 11.95
N ALA A 43 -9.74 2.11 13.26
CA ALA A 43 -10.56 3.13 13.92
C ALA A 43 -10.11 4.57 13.65
N THR A 44 -8.82 4.79 13.38
CA THR A 44 -8.27 6.12 13.09
C THR A 44 -7.65 6.25 11.70
N ALA A 45 -7.69 5.18 10.89
CA ALA A 45 -7.07 5.14 9.58
C ALA A 45 -7.71 6.15 8.62
N LYS A 46 -6.88 6.98 8.01
CA LYS A 46 -7.24 7.96 6.98
C LYS A 46 -6.21 7.90 5.85
N GLY A 47 -6.63 8.25 4.65
CA GLY A 47 -5.72 8.35 3.53
C GLY A 47 -6.36 8.99 2.30
N SER A 48 -5.49 9.44 1.41
CA SER A 48 -5.84 9.93 0.08
C SER A 48 -4.76 9.55 -0.92
N ALA A 49 -5.14 9.33 -2.17
CA ALA A 49 -4.20 9.27 -3.27
C ALA A 49 -4.65 10.12 -4.46
N THR A 50 -3.67 10.64 -5.20
CA THR A 50 -3.91 11.30 -6.48
C THR A 50 -3.00 10.70 -7.56
N LEU A 51 -3.58 10.38 -8.71
CA LEU A 51 -2.86 9.93 -9.91
C LEU A 51 -3.06 10.99 -11.00
N ASP A 52 -1.95 11.57 -11.46
CA ASP A 52 -1.92 12.69 -12.40
C ASP A 52 -2.86 13.84 -11.97
N GLY A 53 -2.87 14.10 -10.66
CA GLY A 53 -3.71 15.12 -10.03
C GLY A 53 -5.18 14.71 -9.80
N LYS A 54 -5.62 13.53 -10.25
CA LYS A 54 -6.99 13.04 -10.02
C LYS A 54 -7.07 12.18 -8.76
N ALA A 55 -8.04 12.45 -7.90
CA ALA A 55 -8.27 11.65 -6.70
C ALA A 55 -8.63 10.21 -7.06
N LEU A 56 -8.10 9.27 -6.28
CA LEU A 56 -8.44 7.85 -6.34
C LEU A 56 -9.17 7.45 -5.05
N GLU A 57 -10.26 6.69 -5.20
CA GLU A 57 -11.05 6.19 -4.08
C GLU A 57 -10.39 4.94 -3.47
N PRO A 58 -10.16 4.92 -2.14
CA PRO A 58 -9.65 3.73 -1.47
C PRO A 58 -10.76 2.76 -1.06
N ASP A 59 -10.47 1.48 -1.23
CA ASP A 59 -11.15 0.40 -0.53
C ASP A 59 -10.68 0.34 0.93
N ARG A 60 -11.63 0.06 1.82
CA ARG A 60 -11.38 -0.09 3.26
C ARG A 60 -11.55 -1.53 3.71
N TYR A 61 -10.53 -2.08 4.36
CA TYR A 61 -10.51 -3.44 4.89
C TYR A 61 -10.28 -3.43 6.40
N GLU A 62 -11.30 -3.78 7.18
CA GLU A 62 -11.25 -3.74 8.65
C GLU A 62 -10.31 -4.80 9.27
N GLY A 63 -10.17 -5.97 8.63
CA GLY A 63 -9.32 -7.03 9.15
C GLY A 63 -9.68 -8.43 8.63
N THR A 64 -8.92 -8.92 7.67
CA THR A 64 -9.13 -10.25 7.06
C THR A 64 -8.10 -11.24 7.58
N THR A 65 -8.50 -12.48 7.87
CA THR A 65 -7.55 -13.55 8.18
C THR A 65 -6.71 -13.87 6.95
N VAL A 66 -5.39 -13.79 7.08
CA VAL A 66 -4.43 -14.10 6.03
C VAL A 66 -3.44 -15.15 6.52
N ALA A 67 -2.97 -15.99 5.60
CA ALA A 67 -1.84 -16.87 5.84
C ALA A 67 -0.57 -16.25 5.22
N ILE A 68 0.45 -16.03 6.04
CA ILE A 68 1.72 -15.44 5.62
C ILE A 68 2.80 -16.52 5.66
N SER A 69 3.64 -16.53 4.62
CA SER A 69 4.88 -17.30 4.56
C SER A 69 6.04 -16.32 4.49
N GLY A 70 6.77 -16.18 5.60
CA GLY A 70 7.92 -15.28 5.73
C GLY A 70 9.25 -16.01 5.76
N VAL A 71 10.31 -15.34 5.32
CA VAL A 71 11.69 -15.76 5.59
C VAL A 71 12.13 -15.31 6.97
N GLU A 72 13.11 -15.98 7.56
CA GLU A 72 13.68 -15.58 8.85
C GLU A 72 14.28 -14.16 8.75
N GLY A 73 14.10 -13.36 9.81
CA GLY A 73 14.54 -11.96 9.84
C GLY A 73 13.76 -11.01 8.92
N ASN A 74 12.57 -11.39 8.44
CA ASN A 74 11.73 -10.51 7.63
C ASN A 74 11.41 -9.20 8.39
N PRO A 75 11.75 -8.01 7.86
CA PRO A 75 11.57 -6.74 8.57
C PRO A 75 10.13 -6.36 8.91
N LEU A 76 9.14 -6.94 8.21
CA LEU A 76 7.72 -6.68 8.47
C LEU A 76 7.16 -7.61 9.55
N THR A 77 7.49 -8.89 9.48
CA THR A 77 6.90 -9.90 10.38
C THR A 77 7.79 -10.22 11.57
N GLN A 78 9.08 -9.84 11.53
CA GLN A 78 10.12 -10.12 12.51
C GLN A 78 10.30 -11.63 12.82
N ARG A 79 9.70 -12.50 12.01
CA ARG A 79 9.76 -13.96 12.12
C ARG A 79 9.63 -14.62 10.76
N GLY A 80 10.25 -15.78 10.62
CA GLY A 80 10.07 -16.68 9.48
C GLY A 80 8.95 -17.71 9.69
N GLY A 81 8.76 -18.54 8.67
CA GLY A 81 7.82 -19.65 8.66
C GLY A 81 6.42 -19.25 8.19
N ARG A 82 5.49 -20.21 8.27
CA ARG A 82 4.09 -20.03 7.90
C ARG A 82 3.24 -19.81 9.14
N PHE A 83 2.42 -18.77 9.13
CA PHE A 83 1.51 -18.45 10.23
C PHE A 83 0.25 -17.76 9.72
N SER A 84 -0.82 -17.77 10.51
CA SER A 84 -2.06 -17.04 10.21
C SER A 84 -2.18 -15.83 11.13
N THR A 85 -2.69 -14.72 10.61
CA THR A 85 -2.84 -13.44 11.32
C THR A 85 -3.92 -12.59 10.64
N ARG A 86 -4.14 -11.34 11.06
CA ARG A 86 -5.04 -10.39 10.39
C ARG A 86 -4.26 -9.38 9.55
N ALA A 87 -4.85 -8.99 8.43
CA ALA A 87 -4.39 -7.87 7.62
C ALA A 87 -5.54 -6.89 7.39
N CYS A 88 -5.26 -5.60 7.56
CA CYS A 88 -6.20 -4.50 7.43
C CYS A 88 -5.53 -3.29 6.78
N GLY A 89 -6.33 -2.37 6.27
CA GLY A 89 -5.81 -1.13 5.69
C GLY A 89 -6.75 -0.43 4.74
N LEU A 90 -6.31 0.73 4.28
CA LEU A 90 -6.87 1.47 3.16
C LEU A 90 -6.01 1.18 1.93
N TRP A 91 -6.64 0.69 0.87
CA TRP A 91 -5.95 0.25 -0.34
C TRP A 91 -6.60 0.85 -1.57
N VAL A 92 -5.78 1.21 -2.56
CA VAL A 92 -6.27 1.63 -3.87
C VAL A 92 -5.88 0.57 -4.89
N GLN A 93 -6.81 0.23 -5.77
CA GLN A 93 -6.57 -0.55 -6.97
C GLN A 93 -6.95 0.31 -8.17
N ALA A 94 -6.00 0.47 -9.10
CA ALA A 94 -6.19 1.22 -10.33
C ALA A 94 -6.05 0.28 -11.53
N GLU A 95 -6.89 0.53 -12.54
CA GLU A 95 -6.75 -0.08 -13.85
C GLU A 95 -5.35 0.16 -14.44
N PRO A 96 -4.92 -0.63 -15.45
CA PRO A 96 -3.64 -0.41 -16.11
C PRO A 96 -3.49 1.04 -16.57
N LEU A 97 -2.35 1.63 -16.21
CA LEU A 97 -2.00 2.97 -16.64
C LEU A 97 -1.65 2.96 -18.14
N ALA A 98 -1.93 4.07 -18.83
CA ALA A 98 -1.50 4.23 -20.21
C ALA A 98 0.04 4.23 -20.29
N PRO A 99 0.64 3.82 -21.43
CA PRO A 99 2.08 3.99 -21.62
C PRO A 99 2.49 5.47 -21.49
N GLY A 100 3.56 5.74 -20.73
CA GLY A 100 4.01 7.11 -20.49
C GLY A 100 4.42 7.39 -19.05
N SER A 101 4.66 8.66 -18.76
CA SER A 101 5.04 9.13 -17.43
C SER A 101 3.80 9.52 -16.64
N HIS A 102 3.73 9.08 -15.38
CA HIS A 102 2.64 9.39 -14.46
C HIS A 102 3.18 9.84 -13.11
N THR A 103 2.39 10.65 -12.40
CA THR A 103 2.68 11.01 -11.01
C THR A 103 1.64 10.42 -10.08
N LEU A 104 2.09 9.81 -8.99
CA LEU A 104 1.21 9.26 -7.97
C LEU A 104 1.63 9.80 -6.60
N SER A 105 0.71 10.46 -5.92
CA SER A 105 0.90 10.88 -4.52
C SER A 105 0.02 10.03 -3.61
N ILE A 106 0.64 9.50 -2.56
CA ILE A 106 0.01 8.68 -1.53
C ILE A 106 0.19 9.39 -0.20
N ARG A 107 -0.91 9.58 0.54
CA ARG A 107 -0.89 10.11 1.91
C ARG A 107 -1.74 9.20 2.77
N GLY A 108 -1.26 8.83 3.94
CA GLY A 108 -2.07 8.09 4.88
C GLY A 108 -1.56 8.17 6.31
N SER A 109 -2.45 7.92 7.26
CA SER A 109 -2.13 7.93 8.68
C SER A 109 -3.08 7.04 9.49
N SER A 110 -2.61 6.63 10.67
CA SER A 110 -3.38 5.96 11.71
C SER A 110 -2.70 6.23 13.06
N GLY A 111 -3.42 6.79 14.03
CA GLY A 111 -2.83 7.27 15.29
C GLY A 111 -1.68 8.25 15.05
N SER A 112 -0.50 7.96 15.61
CA SER A 112 0.74 8.72 15.39
C SER A 112 1.54 8.29 14.15
N PHE A 113 1.15 7.20 13.50
CA PHE A 113 1.80 6.72 12.28
C PHE A 113 1.29 7.52 11.07
N ALA A 114 2.21 7.98 10.22
CA ALA A 114 1.87 8.70 8.99
C ALA A 114 2.88 8.40 7.90
N VAL A 115 2.41 8.25 6.66
CA VAL A 115 3.22 8.04 5.47
C VAL A 115 2.91 9.09 4.41
N SER A 116 3.94 9.49 3.69
CA SER A 116 3.82 10.34 2.51
C SER A 116 4.74 9.80 1.43
N VAL A 117 4.17 9.32 0.33
CA VAL A 117 4.95 8.74 -0.78
C VAL A 117 4.60 9.44 -2.06
N ASP A 118 5.59 9.97 -2.76
CA ASP A 118 5.43 10.52 -4.11
C ASP A 118 6.20 9.67 -5.11
N TYR A 119 5.50 9.23 -6.15
CA TYR A 119 5.99 8.36 -7.20
C TYR A 119 6.09 9.10 -8.52
N ALA A 120 7.25 8.99 -9.16
CA ALA A 120 7.38 9.13 -10.61
C ALA A 120 7.28 7.73 -11.23
N LEU A 121 6.21 7.46 -11.97
CA LEU A 121 6.00 6.18 -12.63
C LEU A 121 6.31 6.32 -14.12
N GLN A 122 7.03 5.35 -14.66
CA GLN A 122 7.21 5.19 -16.09
C GLN A 122 6.57 3.89 -16.53
N VAL A 123 5.52 3.97 -17.35
CA VAL A 123 4.85 2.80 -17.91
C VAL A 123 5.52 2.45 -19.24
N SER A 124 5.97 1.21 -19.38
CA SER A 124 6.62 0.73 -20.61
C SER A 124 5.66 0.78 -21.80
N ALA A 125 6.17 0.95 -23.03
CA ALA A 125 5.37 0.64 -24.21
C ALA A 125 5.07 -0.87 -24.24
N GLY A 126 3.87 -1.24 -24.68
CA GLY A 126 3.47 -2.63 -24.91
C GLY A 126 3.96 -3.16 -26.25
#